data_AF-A0A962YZA9-F1
#
_entry.id   AF-A0A962YZA9-F1
#
_cell.length_a   1.000
_cell.length_b   1.000
_cell.length_c   1.000
_cell.angle_alpha   90.00
_cell.angle_beta   90.00
_cell.angle_gamma   90.00
#
_symmetry.space_group_name_H-M   'P 1'
#
loop_
_entity.id
_entity.type
_entity.pdbx_description
1 polymer ?
#
loop_
_entity_poly.entity_id
_entity_poly.type
_entity_poly.pdbx_seq_one_letter_code
_entity_poly.pdbx_strand_id
1 'polypeptide(L)' 'PRADGSRRTTRYDIDLFKCIFCGYCQESCPVDAIVETRLYEYHFENREDAIMTKEKLLAMGDKYEQQLAADIAAQSQYR' A
#
# COMPACT_ATOMS: atom_id res chain seq x y z
N PRO A 1 -17.72 13.45 -3.68
CA PRO A 1 -16.60 14.40 -3.51
C PRO A 1 -16.59 14.92 -2.06
N ARG A 2 -15.43 14.99 -1.39
CA ARG A 2 -15.37 15.64 -0.07
C ARG A 2 -15.69 17.13 -0.21
N ALA A 3 -16.09 17.76 0.90
CA ALA A 3 -16.50 19.18 0.91
C ALA A 3 -15.36 20.15 0.52
N ASP A 4 -14.11 19.69 0.63
CA ASP A 4 -12.88 20.41 0.29
C ASP A 4 -12.55 20.38 -1.22
N GLY A 5 -13.34 19.71 -2.05
CA GLY A 5 -13.11 19.57 -3.48
C GLY A 5 -11.95 18.63 -3.85
N SER A 6 -11.31 17.97 -2.88
CA SER A 6 -10.16 17.12 -3.15
C SER A 6 -10.56 15.76 -3.76
N ARG A 7 -9.77 15.28 -4.73
CA ARG A 7 -9.92 13.94 -5.31
C ARG A 7 -9.20 12.92 -4.43
N ARG A 8 -9.95 12.24 -3.56
CA ARG A 8 -9.45 11.16 -2.70
C ARG A 8 -10.32 9.92 -2.84
N THR A 9 -9.71 8.75 -2.68
CA THR A 9 -10.42 7.47 -2.67
C THR A 9 -11.37 7.40 -1.47
N THR A 10 -12.61 6.96 -1.67
CA THR A 10 -13.53 6.61 -0.59
C THR A 10 -13.40 5.14 -0.20
N ARG A 11 -13.01 4.30 -1.15
CA ARG A 11 -12.72 2.87 -0.98
C ARG A 11 -11.44 2.53 -1.73
N TYR A 12 -10.56 1.76 -1.09
CA TYR A 12 -9.32 1.28 -1.69
C TYR A 12 -8.94 -0.02 -0.98
N ASP A 13 -9.37 -1.14 -1.57
CA ASP A 13 -9.25 -2.45 -0.94
C ASP A 13 -8.41 -3.36 -1.82
N ILE A 14 -7.47 -4.08 -1.20
CA ILE A 14 -6.61 -5.06 -1.86
C ILE A 14 -6.88 -6.44 -1.22
N ASP A 15 -7.19 -7.44 -2.04
CA ASP A 15 -7.34 -8.83 -1.61
C ASP A 15 -5.98 -9.52 -1.73
N LEU A 16 -5.35 -9.83 -0.60
CA LEU A 16 -4.00 -10.41 -0.58
C LEU A 16 -3.96 -11.86 -1.08
N PHE A 17 -5.09 -12.55 -1.22
CA PHE A 17 -5.12 -13.85 -1.91
C PHE A 17 -5.20 -13.74 -3.43
N LYS A 18 -5.55 -12.56 -3.96
CA LYS A 18 -5.54 -12.28 -5.40
C LYS A 18 -4.29 -11.53 -5.83
N CYS A 19 -3.71 -10.75 -4.92
CA CYS A 19 -2.42 -10.11 -5.14
C CYS A 19 -1.36 -11.17 -5.39
N ILE A 20 -0.54 -10.98 -6.42
CA ILE A 20 0.60 -11.84 -6.73
C ILE A 20 1.94 -11.21 -6.34
N PHE A 21 1.90 -10.06 -5.64
CA PHE A 21 3.07 -9.34 -5.13
C PHE A 21 4.12 -9.04 -6.21
N CYS A 22 3.66 -8.55 -7.37
CA CYS A 22 4.53 -8.28 -8.51
C CYS A 22 5.14 -6.87 -8.50
N GLY A 23 4.80 -5.99 -7.56
CA GLY A 23 5.31 -4.62 -7.53
C GLY A 23 4.77 -3.66 -8.60
N TYR A 24 3.93 -4.11 -9.55
CA TYR A 24 3.45 -3.20 -10.61
C TYR A 24 2.59 -2.04 -10.09
N CYS A 25 1.90 -2.22 -8.96
CA CYS A 25 1.12 -1.14 -8.36
C CYS A 25 1.99 0.02 -7.86
N GLN A 26 3.16 -0.26 -7.29
CA GLN A 26 4.09 0.80 -6.84
C GLN A 26 4.77 1.50 -8.02
N GLU A 27 5.12 0.77 -9.08
CA GLU A 27 5.75 1.36 -10.27
C GLU A 27 4.75 2.16 -11.11
N SER A 28 3.51 1.70 -11.20
CA SER A 28 2.47 2.37 -11.99
C SER A 28 1.92 3.62 -11.30
N CYS A 29 2.16 3.79 -10.00
CA CYS A 29 1.60 4.91 -9.26
C CYS A 29 2.36 6.20 -9.58
N PRO A 30 1.72 7.22 -10.18
CA PRO A 30 2.43 8.44 -10.59
C PRO A 30 2.83 9.35 -9.43
N VAL A 31 2.46 9.00 -8.20
CA VAL A 31 2.63 9.82 -6.99
C VAL A 31 3.05 8.99 -5.78
N ASP A 32 3.54 7.76 -6.01
CA ASP A 32 4.01 6.85 -4.96
C ASP A 32 3.01 6.63 -3.79
N ALA A 33 1.71 6.58 -4.08
CA ALA A 33 0.68 6.46 -3.05
C ALA A 33 0.52 5.04 -2.47
N ILE A 34 1.00 4.01 -3.19
CA ILE A 34 0.99 2.61 -2.73
C ILE A 34 2.39 2.05 -2.92
N VAL A 35 2.91 1.38 -1.90
CA VAL A 35 4.27 0.84 -1.85
C VAL A 35 4.24 -0.54 -1.21
N GLU A 36 5.00 -1.49 -1.73
CA GLU A 36 5.14 -2.81 -1.13
C GLU A 36 6.08 -2.73 0.08
N THR A 37 5.58 -3.12 1.25
CA THR A 37 6.39 -3.18 2.47
C THR A 37 7.33 -4.40 2.47
N ARG A 38 8.38 -4.37 3.30
CA ARG A 38 9.22 -5.55 3.57
C ARG A 38 8.57 -6.60 4.49
N LEU A 39 7.30 -6.45 4.86
CA LEU A 39 6.62 -7.44 5.69
C LEU A 39 6.22 -8.65 4.83
N TYR A 40 6.91 -9.77 5.05
CA TYR A 40 6.61 -11.05 4.42
C TYR A 40 6.00 -12.06 5.40
N GLU A 41 6.04 -11.79 6.70
CA GLU A 41 5.52 -12.66 7.75
C GLU A 41 4.11 -12.23 8.14
N TYR A 42 3.12 -12.82 7.49
CA TYR A 42 1.72 -12.64 7.86
C TYR A 42 0.97 -13.97 7.77
N HIS A 43 0.01 -14.15 8.66
CA HIS A 43 -0.88 -15.29 8.71
C HIS A 43 -2.31 -14.76 8.83
N PHE A 44 -3.24 -15.42 8.14
CA PHE A 44 -4.66 -15.11 8.20
C PHE A 44 -5.39 -16.37 8.66
N GLU A 45 -6.22 -16.22 9.67
CA GLU A 45 -7.08 -17.31 10.15
C GLU A 45 -8.36 -17.38 9.31
N ASN A 46 -8.88 -16.23 8.87
CA ASN A 46 -10.08 -16.14 8.05
C ASN A 46 -9.81 -15.44 6.71
N ARG A 47 -10.68 -15.63 5.72
CA ARG A 47 -10.48 -15.09 4.36
C ARG A 47 -10.59 -13.57 4.33
N GLU A 48 -11.51 -13.03 5.12
CA GLU A 48 -11.77 -11.61 5.30
C GLU A 48 -10.57 -10.86 5.88
N ASP A 49 -9.70 -11.54 6.63
CA ASP A 49 -8.50 -10.94 7.21
C ASP A 49 -7.49 -10.53 6.12
N ALA A 50 -7.46 -11.29 5.02
CA ALA A 50 -6.63 -11.03 3.84
C ALA A 50 -7.12 -9.82 3.01
N ILE A 51 -8.30 -9.26 3.31
CA ILE A 51 -8.76 -8.02 2.69
C ILE A 51 -8.15 -6.83 3.42
N MET A 52 -7.21 -6.19 2.75
CA MET A 52 -6.58 -4.95 3.18
C MET A 52 -7.44 -3.78 2.75
N THR A 53 -8.28 -3.29 3.67
CA THR A 53 -9.06 -2.07 3.45
C THR A 53 -8.15 -0.85 3.46
N LYS A 54 -8.68 0.29 3.00
CA LYS A 54 -7.97 1.57 3.00
C LYS A 54 -7.41 1.91 4.38
N GLU A 55 -8.16 1.67 5.43
CA GLU A 55 -7.77 1.96 6.82
C GLU A 55 -6.60 1.07 7.25
N LYS A 56 -6.64 -0.24 6.93
CA LYS A 56 -5.54 -1.16 7.21
C LYS A 56 -4.27 -0.76 6.45
N LEU A 57 -4.40 -0.36 5.18
CA LEU A 57 -3.28 0.08 4.35
C LEU A 57 -2.64 1.37 4.86
N LEU A 58 -3.45 2.35 5.28
CA LEU A 58 -2.95 3.57 5.89
C LEU A 58 -2.23 3.28 7.22
N ALA A 59 -2.79 2.43 8.08
CA ALA A 59 -2.15 2.04 9.33
C ALA A 59 -0.79 1.34 9.12
N MET A 60 -0.67 0.55 8.05
CA MET A 60 0.60 -0.05 7.64
C MET A 60 1.60 1.02 7.16
N GLY A 61 1.13 1.97 6.34
CA GLY A 61 1.94 3.13 5.92
C GLY A 61 2.49 3.89 7.12
N ASP A 62 1.62 4.31 8.04
CA ASP A 62 2.01 5.03 9.26
C ASP A 62 3.05 4.26 10.09
N LYS A 63 2.91 2.93 10.18
CA LYS A 63 3.83 2.07 10.94
C LYS A 63 5.22 1.95 10.28
N TYR A 64 5.29 1.89 8.96
CA TYR A 64 6.53 1.60 8.22
C TYR A 64 7.09 2.79 7.43
N GLU A 65 6.48 3.97 7.53
CA GLU A 65 6.81 5.16 6.74
C GLU A 65 8.31 5.48 6.68
N GLN A 66 9.01 5.42 7.82
CA GLN A 66 10.44 5.71 7.87
C GLN A 66 11.27 4.73 7.04
N GLN A 67 10.94 3.44 7.10
CA GLN A 67 11.63 2.41 6.32
C GLN A 67 11.30 2.54 4.83
N LEU A 68 10.02 2.76 4.50
CA LEU A 68 9.55 2.93 3.13
C LEU A 68 10.20 4.15 2.47
N ALA A 69 10.26 5.29 3.17
CA ALA A 69 10.91 6.50 2.67
C ALA A 69 12.40 6.30 2.41
N ALA A 70 13.09 5.59 3.30
CA ALA A 70 14.51 5.25 3.11
C ALA A 70 14.72 4.32 1.90
N ASP A 71 13.85 3.33 1.71
CA ASP A 71 13.92 2.38 0.60
C ASP A 71 13.67 3.08 -0.75
N ILE A 72 12.65 3.93 -0.83
CA ILE A 72 12.36 4.73 -2.02
C ILE A 72 13.54 5.65 -2.36
N ALA A 73 14.10 6.34 -1.36
CA ALA A 73 15.24 7.23 -1.58
C ALA A 73 16.48 6.46 -2.08
N ALA A 74 16.70 5.23 -1.61
CA ALA A 74 17.80 4.39 -2.09
C ALA A 74 17.57 3.89 -3.53
N GLN A 75 16.32 3.71 -3.94
CA GLN A 75 15.95 3.17 -5.25
C GLN A 75 15.58 4.23 -6.29
N SER A 76 15.45 5.51 -5.90
CA SER A 76 14.92 6.58 -6.77
C SER A 76 15.72 6.81 -8.06
N GLN A 77 17.00 6.41 -8.08
CA GLN A 77 17.85 6.50 -9.26
C GLN A 77 17.57 5.42 -10.34
N TYR A 78 16.84 4.36 -9.98
CA TYR A 78 16.54 3.22 -10.85
C TYR A 78 15.05 3.11 -11.22
N ARG A 79 14.23 4.06 -10.77
CA ARG A 79 12.82 4.20 -11.15
C ARG A 79 12.64 5.22 -12.26
#